data_AF-A0A950JPI9-F1
#
_entry.id   AF-A0A950JPI9-F1
#
_cell.length_a   1.000
_cell.length_b   1.000
_cell.length_c   1.000
_cell.angle_alpha   90.00
_cell.angle_beta   90.00
_cell.angle_gamma   90.00
#
_symmetry.space_group_name_H-M   'P 1'
#
loop_
_entity.id
_entity.type
_entity.pdbx_description
1 polymer ?
#
loop_
_entity_poly.entity_id
_entity_poly.type
_entity_poly.pdbx_seq_one_letter_code
_entity_poly.pdbx_strand_id
1 'polypeptide(L)'
;MLLRSVVAGSGSTTYGPAAKLNLRDERLGLGIGLIGQANVNTDGKLESGALILPVTIPAGSVLRWNTNVGWLYNRSGERDQFFSGSQLEMTVTGELNVMAECFDRNPGKIGAQVRLRWTPRNANYDLDFLYGSYVNGAARHIVTLNLTLRS
;
A
#
# COMPACT_ATOMS: atom_id res chain seq x y z
N MET A 1 -1.45 -0.44 0.02
CA MET A 1 -0.14 0.24 -0.15
C MET A 1 0.85 -0.63 -0.93
N LEU A 2 1.03 -0.35 -2.23
CA LEU A 2 2.10 -0.94 -3.04
C LEU A 2 3.39 -0.15 -2.76
N LEU A 3 4.41 -0.78 -2.18
CA LEU A 3 5.76 -0.24 -2.15
C LEU A 3 6.32 -0.27 -3.58
N ARG A 4 6.27 0.87 -4.29
CA ARG A 4 7.09 1.06 -5.49
C ARG A 4 8.46 1.60 -5.06
N SER A 5 9.47 0.73 -5.03
CA SER A 5 10.86 1.16 -5.08
C SER A 5 11.18 1.56 -6.52
N VAL A 6 11.29 2.86 -6.80
CA VAL A 6 11.93 3.33 -8.03
C VAL A 6 13.43 3.12 -7.82
N VAL A 7 13.94 1.99 -8.31
CA VAL A 7 15.38 1.80 -8.45
C VAL A 7 15.79 2.49 -9.75
N ALA A 8 16.36 3.69 -9.64
CA ALA A 8 17.17 4.25 -10.71
C ALA A 8 18.45 3.41 -10.79
N GLY A 9 18.46 2.41 -11.66
CA GLY A 9 19.55 1.45 -11.75
C GLY A 9 20.73 2.00 -12.55
N SER A 10 21.84 2.29 -11.88
CA SER A 10 23.16 1.99 -12.42
C SER A 10 23.38 0.48 -12.32
N GLY A 11 22.97 -0.27 -13.35
CA GLY A 11 23.49 -1.59 -13.74
C GLY A 11 23.66 -2.73 -12.71
N SER A 12 23.15 -2.65 -11.48
CA SER A 12 23.36 -3.66 -10.44
C SER A 12 22.11 -4.52 -10.23
N THR A 13 22.30 -5.83 -10.22
CA THR A 13 21.27 -6.82 -9.90
C THR A 13 21.08 -6.91 -8.39
N THR A 14 19.84 -7.00 -7.93
CA THR A 14 19.49 -7.15 -6.51
C THR A 14 18.58 -8.35 -6.28
N TYR A 15 18.63 -8.90 -5.07
CA TYR A 15 17.75 -9.95 -4.57
C TYR A 15 16.86 -9.40 -3.46
N GLY A 16 15.56 -9.67 -3.54
CA GLY A 16 14.56 -9.07 -2.67
C GLY A 16 13.79 -10.07 -1.80
N PRO A 17 14.39 -10.74 -0.78
CA PRO A 17 13.62 -11.63 0.08
C PRO A 17 12.55 -10.87 0.87
N ALA A 18 11.37 -11.47 0.97
CA ALA A 18 10.27 -10.95 1.78
C ALA A 18 9.61 -12.07 2.58
N ALA A 19 9.30 -11.80 3.84
CA ALA A 19 8.59 -12.69 4.74
C ALA A 19 7.34 -11.99 5.26
N LYS A 20 6.23 -12.73 5.35
CA LYS A 20 4.98 -12.27 5.94
C LYS A 20 4.52 -13.28 6.98
N LEU A 21 4.35 -12.80 8.20
CA LEU A 21 3.84 -13.56 9.34
C LEU A 21 2.44 -13.04 9.66
N ASN A 22 1.47 -13.94 9.78
CA ASN A 22 0.15 -13.61 10.29
C ASN A 22 0.16 -13.90 11.80
N LEU A 23 0.21 -12.86 12.62
CA LEU A 23 0.27 -12.95 14.07
C LEU A 23 -1.13 -13.19 14.67
N ARG A 24 -2.16 -12.66 14.01
CA ARG A 24 -3.57 -12.86 14.38
C ARG A 24 -4.45 -12.84 13.13
N ASP A 25 -5.38 -13.80 13.03
CA ASP A 25 -6.36 -13.89 11.94
C ASP A 25 -7.47 -12.83 12.13
N GLU A 26 -7.78 -12.09 11.07
CA GLU A 26 -8.83 -11.08 11.05
C GLU A 26 -10.24 -11.61 11.31
N ARG A 27 -10.47 -12.90 11.07
CA ARG A 27 -11.75 -13.58 11.39
C ARG A 27 -12.08 -13.51 12.89
N LEU A 28 -11.08 -13.26 13.73
CA LEU A 28 -11.25 -13.04 15.18
C LEU A 28 -11.55 -11.57 15.53
N GLY A 29 -12.00 -10.76 14.57
CA GLY A 29 -12.35 -9.34 14.71
C GLY A 29 -11.17 -8.37 14.66
N LEU A 30 -9.94 -8.87 14.61
CA LEU A 30 -8.71 -8.09 14.51
C LEU A 30 -7.62 -8.94 13.85
N GLY A 31 -7.14 -8.51 12.70
CA GLY A 31 -6.00 -9.10 12.01
C GLY A 31 -4.73 -8.33 12.34
N ILE A 32 -3.64 -9.05 12.62
CA ILE A 32 -2.32 -8.46 12.84
C ILE A 32 -1.32 -9.28 12.05
N GLY A 33 -0.47 -8.63 11.28
CA GLY A 33 0.64 -9.27 10.59
C GLY A 33 1.96 -8.56 10.82
N LEU A 34 3.04 -9.20 10.44
CA LEU A 34 4.37 -8.61 10.37
C LEU A 34 4.97 -8.94 9.00
N ILE A 35 5.41 -7.91 8.29
CA ILE A 35 6.04 -8.06 6.98
C ILE A 35 7.46 -7.52 7.10
N GLY A 36 8.43 -8.34 6.75
CA GLY A 36 9.84 -7.95 6.62
C GLY A 36 10.29 -8.15 5.19
N GLN A 37 11.02 -7.19 4.64
CA GLN A 37 11.67 -7.33 3.33
C GLN A 37 13.05 -6.70 3.33
N ALA A 38 13.93 -7.21 2.50
CA ALA A 38 15.25 -6.66 2.24
C ALA A 38 15.52 -6.66 0.74
N ASN A 39 16.33 -5.72 0.24
CA ASN A 39 16.92 -5.76 -1.09
C ASN A 39 18.44 -5.77 -0.91
N VAL A 40 19.08 -6.80 -1.41
CA VAL A 40 20.53 -7.03 -1.25
C VAL A 40 21.16 -7.09 -2.63
N ASN A 41 22.25 -6.36 -2.82
CA ASN A 41 23.04 -6.43 -4.05
C ASN A 41 23.72 -7.80 -4.20
N THR A 42 24.16 -8.11 -5.42
CA THR A 42 25.00 -9.28 -5.69
C THR A 42 26.32 -9.30 -4.91
N ASP A 43 26.82 -8.15 -4.44
CA ASP A 43 27.99 -8.03 -3.55
C ASP A 43 27.67 -8.27 -2.05
N GLY A 44 26.43 -8.66 -1.73
CA GLY A 44 25.98 -8.98 -0.37
C GLY A 44 25.61 -7.76 0.48
N LYS A 45 25.70 -6.54 -0.06
CA LYS A 45 25.35 -5.33 0.69
C LYS A 45 23.84 -5.09 0.67
N LEU A 46 23.29 -4.71 1.82
CA LEU A 46 21.89 -4.31 1.94
C LEU A 46 21.69 -2.94 1.31
N GLU A 47 20.85 -2.85 0.27
CA GLU A 47 20.44 -1.59 -0.36
C GLU A 47 19.27 -0.95 0.34
N SER A 48 18.27 -1.75 0.71
CA SER A 48 17.11 -1.27 1.43
C SER A 48 16.45 -2.39 2.21
N GLY A 49 15.65 -2.04 3.19
CA GLY A 49 14.84 -3.00 3.93
C GLY A 49 13.62 -2.33 4.51
N ALA A 50 12.57 -3.09 4.77
CA ALA A 50 11.39 -2.56 5.44
C ALA A 50 10.85 -3.55 6.46
N LEU A 51 10.31 -3.01 7.55
CA LEU A 51 9.53 -3.72 8.53
C LEU A 51 8.16 -3.05 8.63
N ILE A 52 7.09 -3.81 8.49
CA ILE A 52 5.72 -3.30 8.40
C ILE A 52 4.82 -4.12 9.31
N LEU A 53 4.05 -3.42 10.13
CA LEU A 53 3.02 -3.98 11.01
C LEU A 53 1.64 -3.60 10.44
N PRO A 54 1.05 -4.44 9.56
CA PRO A 54 -0.35 -4.30 9.16
C PRO A 54 -1.29 -4.72 10.28
N VAL A 55 -2.33 -3.91 10.49
CA VAL A 55 -3.47 -4.21 11.35
C VAL A 55 -4.76 -4.04 10.53
N THR A 56 -5.65 -5.01 10.61
CA THR A 56 -6.96 -4.98 9.95
C THR A 56 -8.06 -5.13 10.98
N ILE A 57 -9.07 -4.27 10.91
CA ILE A 57 -10.31 -4.40 11.69
C ILE A 57 -11.46 -4.58 10.69
N PRO A 58 -11.98 -5.80 10.53
CA PRO A 58 -13.23 -6.00 9.80
C PRO A 58 -14.41 -5.51 10.64
N ALA A 59 -15.32 -4.76 10.01
CA ALA A 59 -16.55 -4.26 10.63
C ALA A 59 -17.76 -4.75 9.81
N GLY A 60 -18.16 -6.00 10.08
CA GLY A 60 -19.18 -6.70 9.28
C GLY A 60 -18.67 -7.10 7.90
N SER A 61 -19.58 -7.28 6.95
CA SER A 61 -19.27 -7.69 5.57
C SER A 61 -19.02 -6.53 4.61
N VAL A 62 -19.31 -5.30 5.03
CA VAL A 62 -19.35 -4.12 4.16
C VAL A 62 -18.24 -3.12 4.44
N LEU A 63 -17.57 -3.20 5.59
CA LEU A 63 -16.59 -2.21 6.02
C LEU A 63 -15.32 -2.90 6.52
N ARG A 64 -14.17 -2.39 6.11
CA ARG A 64 -12.86 -2.86 6.55
C ARG A 64 -11.93 -1.69 6.76
N TRP A 65 -11.33 -1.60 7.93
CA TRP A 65 -10.25 -0.66 8.21
C TRP A 65 -8.92 -1.42 8.18
N ASN A 66 -7.98 -0.92 7.39
CA ASN A 66 -6.59 -1.38 7.37
C ASN A 66 -5.69 -0.23 7.81
N THR A 67 -4.79 -0.47 8.75
CA THR A 67 -3.73 0.47 9.10
C THR A 67 -2.39 -0.23 9.01
N ASN A 68 -1.36 0.52 8.62
CA ASN A 68 0.00 0.03 8.52
C ASN A 68 0.91 1.04 9.18
N VAL A 69 1.86 0.56 9.96
CA VAL A 69 3.01 1.35 10.40
C VAL A 69 4.26 0.60 9.99
N GLY A 70 5.30 1.33 9.66
CA GLY A 70 6.53 0.70 9.26
C GLY A 70 7.74 1.60 9.32
N TRP A 71 8.87 0.94 9.21
CA TRP A 71 10.18 1.54 9.09
C TRP A 71 10.80 1.06 7.78
N LEU A 72 11.47 1.98 7.10
CA LEU A 72 12.20 1.75 5.87
C LEU A 72 13.65 2.16 6.09
N TYR A 73 14.55 1.23 5.79
CA TYR A 73 15.97 1.49 5.61
C TYR A 73 16.28 1.68 4.14
N ASN A 74 17.10 2.67 3.82
CA ASN A 74 17.70 2.84 2.49
C ASN A 74 19.18 3.21 2.61
N ARG A 75 20.04 2.56 1.82
CA ARG A 75 21.48 2.81 1.83
C ARG A 75 21.83 4.12 1.12
N SER A 76 21.10 4.48 0.06
CA SER A 76 21.32 5.69 -0.73
C SER A 76 20.14 6.64 -0.60
N GLY A 77 20.32 7.73 0.16
CA GLY A 77 19.29 8.72 0.45
C GLY A 77 19.09 8.88 1.95
N GLU A 78 17.84 9.12 2.36
CA GLU A 78 17.48 9.15 3.78
C GLU A 78 17.49 7.74 4.34
N ARG A 79 18.38 7.55 5.31
CA ARG A 79 18.76 6.22 5.78
C ARG A 79 17.62 5.49 6.46
N ASP A 80 16.84 6.22 7.25
CA ASP A 80 15.80 5.69 8.12
C ASP A 80 14.56 6.56 7.95
N GLN A 81 13.46 5.94 7.51
CA GLN A 81 12.18 6.60 7.34
C GLN A 81 11.09 5.83 8.06
N PHE A 82 10.25 6.55 8.79
CA PHE A 82 9.02 5.97 9.34
C PHE A 82 7.86 6.32 8.43
N PHE A 83 6.93 5.39 8.28
CA PHE A 83 5.70 5.63 7.57
C PHE A 83 4.52 5.04 8.31
N SER A 84 3.37 5.67 8.10
CA SER A 84 2.10 5.13 8.55
C SER A 84 1.04 5.36 7.48
N GLY A 85 -0.01 4.57 7.49
CA GLY A 85 -1.14 4.77 6.60
C GLY A 85 -2.37 4.07 7.12
N SER A 86 -3.51 4.73 6.99
CA SER A 86 -4.82 4.19 7.36
C SER A 86 -5.74 4.26 6.17
N GLN A 87 -6.44 3.15 5.92
CA GLN A 87 -7.31 2.97 4.78
C GLN A 87 -8.65 2.40 5.26
N LEU A 88 -9.74 3.03 4.86
CA LEU A 88 -11.10 2.53 5.02
C LEU A 88 -11.60 2.03 3.66
N GLU A 89 -12.11 0.82 3.62
CA GLU A 89 -12.77 0.24 2.44
C GLU A 89 -14.23 -0.06 2.79
N MET A 90 -15.14 0.36 1.92
CA MET A 90 -16.57 0.18 2.08
C MET A 90 -17.20 -0.36 0.80
N THR A 91 -17.94 -1.46 0.91
CA THR A 91 -18.85 -1.95 -0.12
C THR A 91 -20.17 -1.20 0.02
N VAL A 92 -20.45 -0.28 -0.91
CA VAL A 92 -21.67 0.53 -0.92
C VAL A 92 -22.83 -0.26 -1.53
N THR A 93 -22.54 -0.96 -2.63
CA THR A 93 -23.46 -1.91 -3.26
C THR A 93 -22.67 -3.14 -3.69
N GLY A 94 -23.34 -4.20 -4.14
CA GLY A 94 -22.65 -5.37 -4.70
C GLY A 94 -21.80 -5.09 -5.96
N GLU A 95 -21.81 -3.86 -6.48
CA GLU A 95 -21.03 -3.42 -7.65
C GLU A 95 -20.12 -2.24 -7.33
N LEU A 96 -20.40 -1.47 -6.28
CA LEU A 96 -19.70 -0.22 -5.98
C LEU A 96 -18.93 -0.34 -4.66
N ASN A 97 -17.62 -0.12 -4.74
CA ASN A 97 -16.73 -0.05 -3.59
C ASN A 97 -16.07 1.32 -3.50
N VAL A 98 -15.98 1.83 -2.28
CA VAL A 98 -15.30 3.09 -1.97
C VAL A 98 -14.11 2.79 -1.08
N MET A 99 -13.02 3.48 -1.31
CA MET A 99 -11.85 3.44 -0.44
C MET A 99 -11.39 4.86 -0.16
N ALA A 100 -11.01 5.13 1.08
CA ALA A 100 -10.32 6.35 1.46
C ALA A 100 -9.04 5.96 2.21
N GLU A 101 -7.93 6.61 1.90
CA GLU A 101 -6.62 6.36 2.53
C GLU A 101 -5.98 7.69 2.90
N CYS A 102 -5.35 7.74 4.06
CA CYS A 102 -4.36 8.75 4.42
C CYS A 102 -3.05 8.06 4.77
N PHE A 103 -1.94 8.70 4.46
CA PHE A 103 -0.62 8.16 4.76
C PHE A 103 0.38 9.26 5.01
N ASP A 104 1.35 8.93 5.84
CA ASP A 104 2.44 9.79 6.22
C ASP A 104 3.77 9.07 5.97
N ARG A 105 4.77 9.85 5.57
CA ARG A 105 6.16 9.42 5.46
C ARG A 105 7.01 10.51 6.08
N ASN A 106 7.81 10.16 7.07
CA ASN A 106 8.74 11.08 7.68
C ASN A 106 10.16 10.84 7.13
N PRO A 107 10.77 11.84 6.50
CA PRO A 107 10.24 13.18 6.20
C PRO A 107 9.37 13.20 4.93
N GLY A 108 8.37 14.09 4.91
CA GLY A 108 7.40 14.15 3.82
C GLY A 108 6.13 14.90 4.19
N LYS A 109 5.21 14.98 3.23
CA LYS A 109 3.86 15.51 3.43
C LYS A 109 2.89 14.36 3.60
N ILE A 110 1.91 14.56 4.48
CA ILE A 110 0.76 13.66 4.59
C ILE A 110 0.02 13.67 3.26
N GLY A 111 -0.13 12.48 2.68
CA GLY A 111 -0.92 12.22 1.49
C GLY A 111 -2.29 11.67 1.84
N ALA A 112 -3.25 11.88 0.96
CA ALA A 112 -4.57 11.28 1.06
C ALA A 112 -5.11 10.94 -0.32
N GLN A 113 -5.93 9.90 -0.40
CA GLN A 113 -6.61 9.51 -1.63
C GLN A 113 -7.99 8.90 -1.35
N VAL A 114 -8.88 9.06 -2.31
CA VAL A 114 -10.18 8.42 -2.36
C VAL A 114 -10.30 7.70 -3.70
N ARG A 115 -10.82 6.48 -3.68
CA ARG A 115 -11.05 5.65 -4.85
C ARG A 115 -12.49 5.17 -4.86
N LEU A 116 -13.10 5.24 -6.03
CA LEU A 116 -14.37 4.62 -6.36
C LEU A 116 -14.09 3.50 -7.36
N ARG A 117 -14.52 2.28 -7.03
CA ARG A 117 -14.46 1.13 -7.93
C ARG A 117 -15.88 0.71 -8.27
N TRP A 118 -16.21 0.73 -9.55
CA TRP A 118 -17.44 0.15 -10.06
C TRP A 118 -17.13 -1.14 -10.84
N THR A 119 -17.81 -2.19 -10.42
CA THR A 119 -17.71 -3.57 -10.92
C THR A 119 -19.12 -4.01 -11.33
N PRO A 120 -19.58 -3.64 -12.54
CA PRO A 120 -20.92 -3.96 -12.98
C PRO A 120 -21.15 -5.48 -13.01
N ARG A 121 -22.34 -5.93 -12.58
CA ARG A 121 -22.71 -7.35 -12.71
C ARG A 121 -22.79 -7.72 -14.19
N ASN A 122 -22.23 -8.88 -14.52
CA ASN A 122 -22.15 -9.41 -15.89
C ASN A 122 -21.26 -8.61 -16.86
N ALA A 123 -20.48 -7.65 -16.37
CA ALA A 123 -19.42 -7.03 -17.15
C ALA A 123 -18.10 -7.78 -16.98
N ASN A 124 -17.28 -7.77 -18.01
CA ASN A 124 -15.91 -8.27 -17.99
C ASN A 124 -14.91 -7.14 -17.67
N TYR A 125 -15.33 -6.09 -16.97
CA TYR A 125 -14.46 -4.97 -16.63
C TYR A 125 -14.73 -4.36 -15.26
N ASP A 126 -13.73 -3.66 -14.75
CA ASP A 126 -13.80 -2.75 -13.61
C ASP A 126 -13.37 -1.35 -14.02
N LEU A 127 -14.06 -0.35 -13.46
CA LEU A 127 -13.68 1.05 -13.55
C LEU A 127 -13.25 1.56 -12.17
N ASP A 128 -12.03 2.05 -12.07
CA ASP A 128 -11.53 2.74 -10.88
C ASP A 128 -11.33 4.23 -11.19
N PHE A 129 -11.97 5.09 -10.40
CA PHE A 129 -11.64 6.50 -10.32
C PHE A 129 -10.90 6.76 -9.01
N LEU A 130 -9.75 7.41 -9.08
CA LEU A 130 -8.96 7.79 -7.92
C LEU A 130 -8.67 9.28 -7.96
N TYR A 131 -8.88 9.95 -6.84
CA TYR A 131 -8.43 11.31 -6.60
C TYR A 131 -7.56 11.31 -5.35
N GLY A 132 -6.44 12.02 -5.38
CA GLY A 132 -5.62 12.17 -4.19
C GLY A 132 -4.79 13.43 -4.19
N SER A 133 -4.20 13.72 -3.04
CA SER A 133 -3.24 14.80 -2.81
C SER A 133 -1.96 14.24 -2.22
N TYR A 134 -0.82 14.80 -2.65
CA TYR A 134 0.52 14.39 -2.20
C TYR A 134 0.76 12.88 -2.26
N VAL A 135 0.13 12.19 -3.22
CA VAL A 135 0.14 10.72 -3.27
C VAL A 135 1.55 10.16 -3.51
N ASN A 136 2.38 10.91 -4.23
CA ASN A 136 3.79 10.63 -4.47
C ASN A 136 4.73 11.55 -3.67
N GLY A 137 4.21 12.25 -2.66
CA GLY A 137 4.93 13.26 -1.86
C GLY A 137 5.19 14.60 -2.55
N ALA A 138 4.96 14.72 -3.87
CA ALA A 138 5.33 15.91 -4.66
C ALA A 138 4.11 16.61 -5.31
N ALA A 139 3.25 15.85 -5.98
CA ALA A 139 2.10 16.39 -6.69
C ALA A 139 0.99 16.80 -5.71
N ARG A 140 0.57 18.07 -5.78
CA ARG A 140 -0.49 18.59 -4.91
C ARG A 140 -1.80 17.81 -5.10
N HIS A 141 -2.14 17.45 -6.33
CA HIS A 141 -3.30 16.63 -6.67
C HIS A 141 -2.98 15.66 -7.80
N ILE A 142 -3.60 14.49 -7.76
CA ILE A 142 -3.58 13.50 -8.83
C ILE A 142 -5.01 13.00 -9.07
N VAL A 143 -5.33 12.81 -10.34
CA VAL A 143 -6.53 12.12 -10.78
C VAL A 143 -6.09 10.93 -11.61
N THR A 144 -6.69 9.78 -11.39
CA THR A 144 -6.41 8.56 -12.15
C THR A 144 -7.71 7.86 -12.50
N LEU A 145 -7.80 7.40 -13.74
CA LEU A 145 -8.86 6.53 -14.24
C LEU A 145 -8.19 5.24 -14.71
N ASN A 146 -8.62 4.11 -14.16
CA ASN A 146 -8.16 2.80 -14.60
C ASN A 146 -9.34 1.96 -15.10
N LEU A 147 -9.11 1.24 -16.19
CA LEU A 147 -9.97 0.19 -16.71
C LEU A 147 -9.24 -1.14 -16.55
N THR A 148 -9.83 -2.07 -15.82
CA THR A 148 -9.30 -3.45 -15.74
C THR A 148 -10.22 -4.35 -16.54
N LEU A 149 -9.68 -5.08 -17.51
CA LEU A 149 -10.42 -6.11 -18.24
C LEU A 149 -10.21 -7.47 -17.56
N ARG A 150 -11.29 -8.22 -17.41
CA ARG A 150 -11.34 -9.58 -16.88
C ARG A 150 -11.65 -10.54 -18.03
N SER A 151 -11.01 -11.70 -18.01
CA SER A 151 -11.28 -12.83 -18.91
C SER A 151 -11.99 -13.94 -18.17
#